data_AF-A0AAV6Q1K2-F1
#
_entry.id   AF-A0AAV6Q1K2-F1
#
_cell.length_a   1.000
_cell.length_b   1.000
_cell.length_c   1.000
_cell.angle_alpha   90.00
_cell.angle_beta   90.00
_cell.angle_gamma   90.00
#
_symmetry.space_group_name_H-M   'P 1'
#
loop_
_entity.id
_entity.type
_entity.pdbx_description
1 polymer ?
#
loop_
_entity_poly.entity_id
_entity_poly.type
_entity_poly.pdbx_seq_one_letter_code
_entity_poly.pdbx_strand_id
1 'polypeptide(L)'
;MVQSDRIDLRRRMRDMEQKLEHERQDYRDVNSDFSRQYKTMQIELTNKVKRLETEVNELNEELALCQEVLRREKRERQQMEQEKDATIADLRHKLDNMEIDYEKILHDTLDSLTCQLSVARQGLEDKSPTLHQNYKGLLSELGQNALEF
;
A
#
# COMPACT_ATOMS: atom_id res chain seq x y z
N MET A 1 -95.14 51.17 16.77
CA MET A 1 -94.12 50.28 17.35
C MET A 1 -94.05 48.95 16.61
N VAL A 2 -95.12 48.14 16.56
CA VAL A 2 -95.11 46.77 15.96
C VAL A 2 -94.55 46.65 14.53
N GLN A 3 -94.79 47.63 13.63
CA GLN A 3 -94.23 47.61 12.27
C GLN A 3 -92.72 47.89 12.23
N SER A 4 -92.21 48.73 13.15
CA SER A 4 -90.79 49.06 13.26
C SER A 4 -90.00 47.85 13.76
N ASP A 5 -90.54 47.14 14.75
CA ASP A 5 -89.92 45.94 15.32
C ASP A 5 -89.82 44.80 14.30
N ARG A 6 -90.84 44.65 13.44
CA ARG A 6 -90.82 43.67 12.34
C ARG A 6 -89.78 44.00 11.27
N ILE A 7 -89.55 45.27 10.99
CA ILE A 7 -88.54 45.71 10.02
C ILE A 7 -87.13 45.52 10.60
N ASP A 8 -86.92 45.85 11.88
CA ASP A 8 -85.64 45.64 12.57
C ASP A 8 -85.29 44.15 12.65
N LEU A 9 -86.26 43.29 12.98
CA LEU A 9 -86.06 41.84 13.01
C LEU A 9 -85.66 41.29 11.63
N ARG A 10 -86.33 41.71 10.56
CA ARG A 10 -85.98 41.29 9.19
C ARG A 10 -84.61 41.78 8.77
N ARG A 11 -84.19 42.96 9.22
CA ARG A 11 -82.84 43.47 8.96
C ARG A 11 -81.80 42.60 9.67
N ARG A 12 -81.99 42.32 10.96
CA ARG A 12 -81.08 41.45 11.73
C ARG A 12 -80.99 40.04 11.16
N MET A 13 -82.10 39.49 10.66
CA MET A 13 -82.09 38.19 9.98
C MET A 13 -81.21 38.21 8.73
N ARG A 14 -81.37 39.23 7.86
CA ARG A 14 -80.52 39.37 6.67
C ARG A 14 -79.05 39.58 7.02
N ASP A 15 -78.77 40.40 8.03
CA ASP A 15 -77.40 40.65 8.49
C ASP A 15 -76.76 39.36 9.05
N MET A 16 -77.52 38.51 9.75
CA MET A 16 -77.07 37.21 10.22
C MET A 16 -76.86 36.20 9.09
N GLU A 17 -77.78 36.13 8.11
CA GLU A 17 -77.64 35.29 6.92
C GLU A 17 -76.38 35.66 6.12
N GLN A 18 -76.13 36.96 5.96
CA GLN A 18 -74.92 37.44 5.28
C GLN A 18 -73.64 37.07 6.04
N LYS A 19 -73.63 37.21 7.37
CA LYS A 19 -72.48 36.78 8.19
C LYS A 19 -72.23 35.28 8.11
N LEU A 20 -73.29 34.48 8.17
CA LEU A 20 -73.18 33.02 8.06
C LEU A 20 -72.62 32.60 6.70
N GLU A 21 -73.05 33.24 5.61
CA GLU A 21 -72.52 32.93 4.28
C GLU A 21 -71.06 33.37 4.16
N HIS A 22 -70.68 34.50 4.77
CA HIS A 22 -69.29 34.94 4.82
C HIS A 22 -68.40 33.96 5.58
N GLU A 23 -68.80 33.53 6.79
CA GLU A 23 -68.05 32.52 7.56
C GLU A 23 -67.94 31.19 6.81
N ARG A 24 -69.00 30.76 6.11
CA ARG A 24 -68.96 29.56 5.27
C ARG A 24 -67.98 29.72 4.12
N GLN A 25 -67.91 30.91 3.51
CA GLN A 25 -66.95 31.19 2.46
C GLN A 25 -65.52 31.18 2.99
N ASP A 26 -65.26 31.87 4.11
CA ASP A 26 -63.96 31.88 4.77
C ASP A 26 -63.50 30.45 5.13
N TYR A 27 -64.41 29.63 5.67
CA TYR A 27 -64.13 28.23 5.96
C TYR A 27 -63.76 27.43 4.71
N ARG A 28 -64.48 27.63 3.59
CA ARG A 28 -64.17 26.98 2.31
C ARG A 28 -62.79 27.40 1.80
N ASP A 29 -62.46 28.68 1.89
CA ASP A 29 -61.19 29.23 1.42
C ASP A 29 -60.01 28.71 2.25
N VAL A 30 -60.14 28.71 3.58
CA VAL A 30 -59.14 28.13 4.50
C VAL A 30 -58.95 26.63 4.24
N ASN A 31 -60.03 25.88 4.06
CA ASN A 31 -59.95 24.45 3.79
C ASN A 31 -59.31 24.14 2.42
N SER A 32 -59.59 24.97 1.41
CA SER A 32 -58.95 24.90 0.09
C SER A 32 -57.44 25.15 0.19
N ASP A 33 -57.04 26.18 0.94
CA ASP A 33 -55.64 26.50 1.18
C ASP A 33 -54.89 25.40 1.94
N PHE A 34 -55.50 24.83 2.97
CA PHE A 34 -54.93 23.70 3.69
C PHE A 34 -54.74 22.48 2.77
N SER A 35 -55.74 22.19 1.92
CA SER A 35 -55.66 21.11 0.94
C SER A 35 -54.54 21.33 -0.09
N ARG A 36 -54.34 22.58 -0.53
CA ARG A 36 -53.24 22.95 -1.42
C ARG A 36 -51.89 22.77 -0.74
N GLN A 37 -51.72 23.28 0.47
CA GLN A 37 -50.47 23.15 1.23
C GLN A 37 -50.11 21.70 1.50
N TYR A 38 -51.08 20.88 1.90
CA TYR A 38 -50.88 19.45 2.11
C TYR A 38 -50.37 18.75 0.85
N LYS A 39 -50.99 19.02 -0.31
CA LYS A 39 -50.55 18.47 -1.60
C LYS A 39 -49.14 18.92 -1.97
N THR A 40 -48.82 20.20 -1.80
CA THR A 40 -47.46 20.72 -2.05
C THR A 40 -46.44 19.99 -1.19
N MET A 41 -46.69 19.90 0.12
CA MET A 41 -45.79 19.22 1.06
C MET A 41 -45.64 17.73 0.73
N GLN A 42 -46.74 17.06 0.34
CA GLN A 42 -46.71 15.65 -0.07
C GLN A 42 -45.80 15.45 -1.29
N ILE A 43 -45.90 16.32 -2.30
CA ILE A 43 -45.07 16.27 -3.51
C ILE A 43 -43.60 16.51 -3.16
N GLU A 44 -43.31 17.54 -2.35
CA GLU A 44 -41.94 17.86 -1.93
C GLU A 44 -41.28 16.71 -1.17
N LEU A 45 -41.99 16.13 -0.20
CA LEU A 45 -41.49 14.98 0.57
C LEU A 45 -41.28 13.76 -0.34
N THR A 46 -42.23 13.46 -1.24
CA THR A 46 -42.10 12.35 -2.18
C THR A 46 -40.86 12.54 -3.08
N ASN A 47 -40.65 13.75 -3.58
CA ASN A 47 -39.47 14.06 -4.39
C ASN A 47 -38.17 13.99 -3.58
N LYS A 48 -38.19 14.40 -2.31
CA LYS A 48 -37.03 14.27 -1.43
C LYS A 48 -36.70 12.79 -1.17
N VAL A 49 -37.69 11.96 -0.88
CA VAL A 49 -37.50 10.52 -0.68
C VAL A 49 -36.88 9.89 -1.92
N LYS A 50 -37.46 10.11 -3.11
CA LYS A 50 -36.92 9.57 -4.37
C LYS A 50 -35.48 9.97 -4.64
N ARG A 51 -35.13 11.24 -4.38
CA ARG A 51 -33.75 11.73 -4.55
C ARG A 51 -32.80 11.04 -3.59
N LEU A 52 -33.17 10.94 -2.32
CA LEU A 52 -32.34 10.28 -1.30
C LEU A 52 -32.20 8.78 -1.59
N GLU A 53 -33.25 8.11 -2.05
CA GLU A 53 -33.17 6.70 -2.46
C GLU A 53 -32.21 6.50 -3.64
N THR A 54 -32.23 7.42 -4.61
CA THR A 54 -31.31 7.39 -5.75
C THR A 54 -29.86 7.61 -5.29
N GLU A 55 -29.62 8.64 -4.48
CA GLU A 55 -28.28 8.95 -3.94
C GLU A 55 -27.72 7.81 -3.09
N VAL A 56 -28.56 7.17 -2.26
CA VAL A 56 -28.15 6.00 -1.48
C VAL A 56 -27.75 4.83 -2.38
N ASN A 57 -28.49 4.59 -3.48
CA ASN A 57 -28.15 3.53 -4.42
C ASN A 57 -26.82 3.82 -5.14
N GLU A 58 -26.64 5.05 -5.64
CA GLU A 58 -25.40 5.49 -6.29
C GLU A 58 -24.19 5.35 -5.35
N LEU A 59 -24.31 5.84 -4.12
CA LEU A 59 -23.25 5.72 -3.12
C LEU A 59 -22.92 4.27 -2.76
N ASN A 60 -23.93 3.39 -2.71
CA ASN A 60 -23.70 1.98 -2.46
C ASN A 60 -22.97 1.29 -3.62
N GLU A 61 -23.28 1.65 -4.87
CA GLU A 61 -22.57 1.16 -6.06
C GLU A 61 -21.11 1.64 -6.09
N GLU A 62 -20.87 2.93 -5.85
CA GLU A 62 -19.52 3.49 -5.75
C GLU A 62 -18.71 2.83 -4.63
N LEU A 63 -19.34 2.60 -3.46
CA LEU A 63 -18.71 1.92 -2.34
C LEU A 63 -18.33 0.48 -2.72
N ALA A 64 -19.21 -0.25 -3.40
CA ALA A 64 -18.94 -1.62 -3.85
C ALA A 64 -17.75 -1.67 -4.82
N LEU A 65 -17.71 -0.76 -5.80
CA LEU A 65 -16.60 -0.63 -6.75
C LEU A 65 -15.28 -0.31 -6.04
N CYS A 66 -15.30 0.68 -5.15
CA CYS A 66 -14.12 1.09 -4.39
C CYS A 66 -13.58 -0.07 -3.53
N GLN A 67 -14.47 -0.82 -2.88
CA GLN A 67 -14.07 -2.00 -2.11
C GLN A 67 -13.46 -3.09 -2.98
N GLU A 68 -13.98 -3.33 -4.20
CA GLU A 68 -13.40 -4.35 -5.07
C GLU A 68 -12.03 -3.94 -5.60
N VAL A 69 -11.86 -2.69 -6.02
CA VAL A 69 -10.56 -2.15 -6.40
C VAL A 69 -9.58 -2.26 -5.24
N LEU A 70 -9.96 -1.86 -4.03
CA LEU A 70 -9.10 -1.98 -2.85
C LEU A 70 -8.70 -3.43 -2.55
N ARG A 71 -9.63 -4.39 -2.68
CA ARG A 71 -9.33 -5.82 -2.50
C ARG A 71 -8.35 -6.30 -3.56
N ARG A 72 -8.54 -5.92 -4.82
CA ARG A 72 -7.63 -6.26 -5.91
C ARG A 72 -6.23 -5.71 -5.68
N GLU A 73 -6.10 -4.41 -5.42
CA GLU A 73 -4.80 -3.76 -5.16
C GLU A 73 -4.08 -4.39 -3.96
N LYS A 74 -4.81 -4.74 -2.89
CA LYS A 74 -4.21 -5.44 -1.74
C LYS A 74 -3.65 -6.81 -2.13
N ARG A 75 -4.39 -7.58 -2.94
CA ARG A 75 -3.94 -8.90 -3.44
C ARG A 75 -2.71 -8.76 -4.32
N GLU A 76 -2.74 -7.84 -5.29
CA GLU A 76 -1.62 -7.60 -6.21
C GLU A 76 -0.35 -7.14 -5.47
N ARG A 77 -0.51 -6.24 -4.50
CA ARG A 77 0.60 -5.79 -3.65
C ARG A 77 1.19 -6.95 -2.84
N GLN A 78 0.36 -7.79 -2.24
CA GLN A 78 0.81 -8.94 -1.47
C GLN A 78 1.56 -9.96 -2.35
N GLN A 79 1.05 -10.23 -3.55
CA GLN A 79 1.71 -11.11 -4.50
C GLN A 79 3.08 -10.55 -4.91
N MET A 80 3.15 -9.25 -5.26
CA MET A 80 4.41 -8.60 -5.61
C MET A 80 5.41 -8.64 -4.45
N GLU A 81 4.96 -8.46 -3.21
CA GLU A 81 5.80 -8.56 -2.01
C GLU A 81 6.38 -9.97 -1.86
N GLN A 82 5.55 -11.01 -2.01
CA GLN A 82 6.00 -12.40 -1.98
C GLN A 82 7.02 -12.73 -3.09
N GLU A 83 6.79 -12.26 -4.31
CA GLU A 83 7.71 -12.46 -5.44
C GLU A 83 9.07 -11.77 -5.18
N LYS A 84 9.03 -10.55 -4.62
CA LYS A 84 10.24 -9.82 -4.23
C LYS A 84 11.00 -10.53 -3.12
N ASP A 85 10.30 -10.99 -2.08
CA ASP A 85 10.92 -11.71 -0.97
C ASP A 85 11.55 -13.03 -1.44
N ALA A 86 10.87 -13.76 -2.32
CA ALA A 86 11.41 -14.97 -2.95
C ALA A 86 12.69 -14.67 -3.76
N THR A 87 12.68 -13.57 -4.53
CA THR A 87 13.86 -13.13 -5.29
C THR A 87 15.01 -12.74 -4.37
N ILE A 88 14.73 -12.02 -3.28
CA ILE A 88 15.74 -11.64 -2.28
C ILE A 88 16.34 -12.89 -1.62
N ALA A 89 15.51 -13.88 -1.28
CA ALA A 89 15.98 -15.12 -0.68
C ALA A 89 16.88 -15.92 -1.65
N ASP A 90 16.50 -16.05 -2.91
CA ASP A 90 17.30 -16.70 -3.95
C ASP A 90 18.64 -16.00 -4.16
N LEU A 91 18.65 -14.66 -4.24
CA LEU A 91 19.87 -13.88 -4.40
C LEU A 91 20.80 -14.00 -3.18
N ARG A 92 20.26 -13.99 -1.97
CA ARG A 92 21.04 -14.21 -0.75
C ARG A 92 21.68 -15.59 -0.75
N HIS A 93 20.92 -16.63 -1.08
CA HIS A 93 21.45 -17.98 -1.16
C HIS A 93 22.58 -18.11 -2.20
N LYS A 94 22.44 -17.45 -3.36
CA LYS A 94 23.50 -17.39 -4.38
C LYS A 94 24.74 -16.68 -3.87
N LEU A 95 24.60 -15.57 -3.14
CA LEU A 95 25.72 -14.86 -2.54
C LEU A 95 26.45 -15.72 -1.51
N ASP A 96 25.70 -16.39 -0.62
CA ASP A 96 26.28 -17.28 0.40
C ASP A 96 27.08 -18.42 -0.25
N ASN A 97 26.53 -19.04 -1.30
CA ASN A 97 27.22 -20.09 -2.06
C ASN A 97 28.49 -19.55 -2.74
N MET A 98 28.41 -18.37 -3.35
CA MET A 98 29.58 -17.74 -4.00
C MET A 98 30.67 -17.38 -2.98
N GLU A 99 30.29 -16.92 -1.78
CA GLU A 99 31.23 -16.62 -0.70
C GLU A 99 31.99 -17.88 -0.27
N ILE A 100 31.28 -18.99 -0.07
CA ILE A 100 31.88 -20.29 0.25
C ILE A 100 32.83 -20.76 -0.86
N ASP A 101 32.41 -20.65 -2.12
CA ASP A 101 33.24 -21.06 -3.26
C ASP A 101 34.51 -20.19 -3.37
N TYR A 102 34.41 -18.88 -3.14
CA TYR A 102 35.57 -18.00 -3.15
C TYR A 102 36.51 -18.25 -1.97
N GLU A 103 35.99 -18.47 -0.77
CA GLU A 103 36.78 -18.83 0.41
C GLU A 103 37.57 -20.12 0.15
N LYS A 104 36.92 -21.13 -0.44
CA LYS A 104 37.57 -22.38 -0.83
C LYS A 104 38.69 -22.17 -1.83
N ILE A 105 38.44 -21.44 -2.93
CA ILE A 105 39.46 -21.16 -3.95
C ILE A 105 40.66 -20.41 -3.34
N LEU A 106 40.39 -19.46 -2.44
CA LEU A 106 41.42 -18.70 -1.76
C LEU A 106 42.30 -19.60 -0.89
N HIS A 107 41.68 -20.46 -0.08
CA HIS A 107 42.40 -21.43 0.74
C HIS A 107 43.22 -22.41 -0.09
N ASP A 108 42.61 -23.04 -1.10
CA ASP A 108 43.30 -23.99 -2.00
C ASP A 108 44.52 -23.33 -2.67
N THR A 109 44.40 -22.06 -3.07
CA THR A 109 45.49 -21.30 -3.70
C THR A 109 46.62 -20.98 -2.70
N LEU A 110 46.28 -20.54 -1.49
CA LEU A 110 47.25 -20.22 -0.44
C LEU A 110 47.99 -21.48 0.04
N ASP A 111 47.29 -22.60 0.19
CA ASP A 111 47.87 -23.88 0.55
C ASP A 111 48.83 -24.36 -0.54
N SER A 112 48.44 -24.25 -1.81
CA SER A 112 49.31 -24.58 -2.94
C SER A 112 50.58 -23.75 -2.96
N LEU A 113 50.46 -22.42 -2.77
CA LEU A 113 51.61 -21.51 -2.69
C LEU A 113 52.54 -21.88 -1.52
N THR A 114 51.96 -22.22 -0.37
CA THR A 114 52.70 -22.60 0.83
C THR A 114 53.46 -23.91 0.62
N CYS A 115 52.84 -24.91 -0.01
CA CYS A 115 53.51 -26.14 -0.44
C CYS A 115 54.65 -25.88 -1.44
N GLN A 116 54.47 -24.98 -2.40
CA GLN A 116 55.53 -24.64 -3.35
C GLN A 116 56.72 -23.95 -2.66
N LEU A 117 56.46 -23.03 -1.74
CA LEU A 117 57.50 -22.36 -0.96
C LEU A 117 58.26 -23.34 -0.05
N SER A 118 57.56 -24.30 0.59
CA SER A 118 58.23 -25.30 1.42
C SER A 118 59.13 -26.22 0.60
N VAL A 119 58.69 -26.66 -0.58
CA VAL A 119 59.50 -27.46 -1.52
C VAL A 119 60.72 -26.66 -2.01
N ALA A 120 60.53 -25.40 -2.41
CA ALA A 120 61.62 -24.55 -2.86
C ALA A 120 62.67 -24.30 -1.75
N ARG A 121 62.20 -24.05 -0.52
CA ARG A 121 63.06 -23.88 0.65
C ARG A 121 63.86 -25.16 0.93
N GLN A 122 63.20 -26.31 0.95
CA GLN A 122 63.86 -27.58 1.21
C GLN A 122 64.91 -27.90 0.14
N GLY A 123 64.59 -27.69 -1.14
CA GLY A 123 65.57 -27.85 -2.22
C GLY A 123 66.77 -26.90 -2.13
N LEU A 124 66.64 -25.74 -1.47
CA LEU A 124 67.73 -24.80 -1.22
C LEU A 124 68.57 -25.23 -0.01
N GLU A 125 67.93 -25.70 1.05
CA GLU A 125 68.57 -26.30 2.22
C GLU A 125 69.39 -27.55 1.83
N ASP A 126 68.87 -28.40 0.94
CA ASP A 126 69.57 -29.61 0.44
C ASP A 126 70.80 -29.29 -0.43
N LYS A 127 70.76 -28.21 -1.21
CA LYS A 127 71.87 -27.77 -2.09
C LYS A 127 72.96 -26.99 -1.35
N SER A 128 72.62 -26.40 -0.20
CA SER A 128 73.55 -25.62 0.63
C SER A 128 74.80 -26.41 1.09
N PRO A 129 74.68 -27.62 1.68
CA PRO A 129 75.84 -28.38 2.13
C PRO A 129 76.70 -28.89 0.97
N THR A 130 76.09 -29.26 -0.16
CA THR A 130 76.83 -29.68 -1.36
C THR A 130 77.62 -28.52 -1.98
N LEU A 131 77.06 -27.31 -2.03
CA LEU A 131 77.80 -26.11 -2.42
C LEU A 131 78.96 -25.82 -1.45
N HIS A 132 78.71 -25.86 -0.13
CA HIS A 132 79.76 -25.67 0.88
C HIS A 132 80.90 -26.68 0.72
N GLN A 133 80.56 -27.96 0.51
CA GLN A 133 81.54 -29.03 0.29
C GLN A 133 82.38 -28.78 -0.97
N ASN A 134 81.74 -28.38 -2.09
CA ASN A 134 82.42 -28.06 -3.34
C ASN A 134 83.39 -26.89 -3.19
N TYR A 135 82.95 -25.79 -2.57
CA TYR A 135 83.82 -24.62 -2.33
C TYR A 135 85.00 -24.96 -1.41
N LYS A 136 84.77 -25.75 -0.35
CA LYS A 136 85.83 -26.22 0.54
C LYS A 136 86.87 -27.08 -0.19
N GLY A 137 86.40 -27.96 -1.09
CA GLY A 137 87.27 -28.76 -1.96
C GLY A 137 88.13 -27.89 -2.88
N LEU A 138 87.49 -26.96 -3.60
CA LEU A 138 88.18 -26.04 -4.52
C LEU A 138 89.25 -25.18 -3.82
N LEU A 139 88.94 -24.67 -2.63
CA LEU A 139 89.88 -23.89 -1.83
C LEU A 139 91.07 -24.74 -1.34
N SER A 140 90.83 -26.02 -1.06
CA SER A 140 91.89 -26.95 -0.65
C SER A 140 92.82 -27.27 -1.82
N GLU A 141 92.29 -27.47 -3.04
CA GLU A 141 93.10 -27.61 -4.26
C GLU A 141 93.92 -26.34 -4.55
N LEU A 142 93.32 -25.15 -4.46
CA LEU A 142 94.03 -23.88 -4.67
C LEU A 142 95.13 -23.65 -3.61
N GLY A 143 94.88 -24.00 -2.35
CA GLY A 143 95.87 -23.92 -1.27
C GLY A 143 97.03 -24.90 -1.46
N GLN A 144 96.77 -26.09 -2.02
CA GLN A 144 97.81 -27.05 -2.39
C GLN A 144 98.65 -26.54 -3.57
N ASN A 145 98.03 -25.95 -4.58
CA ASN A 145 98.74 -25.34 -5.71
C ASN A 145 99.59 -24.11 -5.32
N ALA A 146 99.27 -23.43 -4.20
CA ALA A 146 100.05 -22.32 -3.66
C ALA A 146 101.29 -22.76 -2.84
N LEU A 147 101.40 -24.05 -2.51
CA LEU A 147 102.56 -24.63 -1.79
C LEU A 147 103.57 -25.32 -2.73
N GLU A 148 103.28 -25.37 -4.04
CA GLU A 148 104.17 -25.92 -5.08
C GLU A 148 105.01 -24.84 -5.82
N PHE A 149 104.97 -23.58 -5.38
CA PHE A 149 105.83 -22.48 -5.83
C PHE A 149 106.60 -21.88 -4.65
#